data_AF-A0AAN7JQV3-F1
#
_entry.id   AF-A0AAN7JQV3-F1
#
_cell.length_a   1.000
_cell.length_b   1.000
_cell.length_c   1.000
_cell.angle_alpha   90.00
_cell.angle_beta   90.00
_cell.angle_gamma   90.00
#
_symmetry.space_group_name_H-M   'P 1'
#
loop_
_entity.id
_entity.type
_entity.pdbx_description
1 polymer ?
#
loop_
_entity_poly.entity_id
_entity_poly.type
_entity_poly.pdbx_seq_one_letter_code
_entity_poly.pdbx_strand_id
1 'polypeptide(L)'
;MRRITFKRILKSRSTENFSGIPYVMTLLNCLLSAWYGLPFVSPNNLLVSTINGTGAAIESIYVLVFIIFAPKKEKGKILGLLTFVIAVFSTVAFVSLFALHGHSRKLFCGLAATIFSIIMYASPLSIMRLVIKTKSVEFMPFFLSLFVFSCGTSWFLTGEPSNMKVLILYAIYRNNHGEPKKASSNNGGISLEMGEKEEQNQNQNQNQNGI
;
A
#
# COMPACT_ATOMS: atom_id res chain seq x y z
N MET A 1 19.01 27.73 44.23
CA MET A 1 18.22 27.26 43.05
C MET A 1 18.94 26.25 42.12
N ARG A 2 20.12 25.67 42.45
CA ARG A 2 20.88 24.79 41.52
C ARG A 2 20.94 23.28 41.88
N ARG A 3 20.42 22.84 43.04
CA ARG A 3 20.43 21.41 43.43
C ARG A 3 19.20 20.62 42.96
N ILE A 4 18.09 21.29 42.68
CA ILE A 4 16.83 20.64 42.25
C ILE A 4 16.93 20.18 40.78
N THR A 5 17.63 20.93 39.94
CA THR A 5 17.83 20.61 38.52
C THR A 5 18.72 19.37 38.33
N PHE A 6 19.83 19.26 39.07
CA PHE A 6 20.75 18.13 38.93
C PHE A 6 20.15 16.81 39.42
N LYS A 7 19.39 16.83 40.53
CA LYS A 7 18.63 15.64 40.98
C LYS A 7 17.52 15.25 40.01
N ARG A 8 16.95 16.18 39.24
CA ARG A 8 15.91 15.90 38.23
C ARG A 8 16.48 15.22 36.98
N ILE A 9 17.71 15.58 36.58
CA ILE A 9 18.45 15.00 35.46
C ILE A 9 19.07 13.64 35.84
N LEU A 10 19.60 13.48 37.06
CA LEU A 10 20.13 12.18 37.50
C LEU A 10 19.02 11.15 37.84
N LYS A 11 17.81 11.62 38.19
CA LYS A 11 16.62 10.79 38.41
C LYS A 11 15.91 10.41 37.10
N SER A 12 16.19 11.10 36.00
CA SER A 12 15.67 10.74 34.68
C SER A 12 16.51 9.64 34.02
N ARG A 13 16.90 8.58 34.75
CA ARG A 13 17.30 7.29 34.15
C ARG A 13 16.13 6.73 33.34
N SER A 14 15.90 7.34 32.21
CA SER A 14 14.74 7.29 31.37
C SER A 14 15.31 7.53 30.00
N THR A 15 15.00 6.64 29.07
CA THR A 15 15.22 6.83 27.64
C THR A 15 14.95 8.30 27.32
N GLU A 16 16.01 9.08 27.07
CA GLU A 16 15.94 10.53 26.98
C GLU A 16 14.91 10.92 25.94
N ASN A 17 13.72 11.40 26.34
CA ASN A 17 12.64 11.88 25.46
C ASN A 17 12.13 10.95 24.32
N PHE A 18 12.72 9.79 24.08
CA PHE A 18 12.30 8.84 23.05
C PHE A 18 11.14 8.00 23.58
N SER A 19 9.95 8.25 23.05
CA SER A 19 8.75 7.46 23.31
C SER A 19 8.82 6.14 22.55
N GLY A 20 8.45 5.03 23.19
CA GLY A 20 8.35 3.72 22.51
C GLY A 20 7.12 3.60 21.61
N ILE A 21 6.19 4.57 21.68
CA ILE A 21 4.92 4.57 20.96
C ILE A 21 5.11 4.48 19.43
N PRO A 22 6.01 5.27 18.79
CA PRO A 22 6.20 5.22 17.35
C PRO A 22 6.58 3.82 16.86
N TYR A 23 7.48 3.10 17.55
CA TYR A 23 7.90 1.75 17.16
C TYR A 23 6.72 0.76 17.17
N VAL A 24 5.88 0.82 18.22
CA VAL A 24 4.70 -0.05 18.32
C VAL A 24 3.65 0.29 17.26
N MET A 25 3.47 1.57 16.93
CA MET A 25 2.54 2.00 15.88
C MET A 25 3.05 1.65 14.48
N THR A 26 4.36 1.79 14.22
CA THR A 26 4.99 1.35 12.96
C THR A 26 4.88 -0.16 12.82
N LEU A 27 5.07 -0.92 13.91
CA LEU A 27 4.86 -2.37 13.93
C LEU A 27 3.43 -2.73 13.50
N LEU A 28 2.40 -2.06 14.03
CA LEU A 28 1.01 -2.28 13.59
C LEU A 28 0.84 -2.02 12.08
N ASN A 29 1.38 -0.91 11.59
CA ASN A 29 1.28 -0.55 10.19
C ASN A 29 1.97 -1.57 9.28
N CYS A 30 3.17 -2.04 9.66
CA CYS A 30 3.90 -3.07 8.94
C CYS A 30 3.15 -4.41 8.96
N LEU A 31 2.59 -4.82 10.10
CA LEU A 31 1.81 -6.06 10.19
C LEU A 31 0.57 -6.03 9.29
N LEU A 32 -0.23 -4.95 9.34
CA LEU A 32 -1.42 -4.79 8.49
C LEU A 32 -1.08 -4.73 7.00
N SER A 33 -0.04 -3.99 6.64
CA SER A 33 0.42 -3.87 5.25
C SER A 33 0.99 -5.19 4.73
N ALA A 34 1.74 -5.92 5.57
CA ALA A 34 2.24 -7.23 5.22
C ALA A 34 1.10 -8.23 4.99
N TRP A 35 0.10 -8.22 5.88
CA TRP A 35 -1.09 -9.07 5.75
C TRP A 35 -1.89 -8.78 4.47
N TYR A 36 -2.09 -7.50 4.16
CA TYR A 36 -2.72 -7.09 2.90
C TYR A 36 -1.96 -7.60 1.67
N GLY A 37 -0.62 -7.59 1.72
CA GLY A 37 0.24 -8.04 0.62
C GLY A 37 0.30 -9.56 0.41
N LEU A 38 -0.24 -10.36 1.33
CA LEU A 38 -0.21 -11.82 1.20
C LEU A 38 -1.01 -12.27 -0.04
N PRO A 39 -0.54 -13.31 -0.76
CA PRO A 39 -1.12 -13.71 -2.05
C PRO A 39 -2.58 -14.16 -1.93
N PHE A 40 -2.99 -14.69 -0.79
CA PHE A 40 -4.39 -15.02 -0.55
C PHE A 40 -5.24 -13.77 -0.30
N VAL A 41 -4.72 -12.68 0.27
CA VAL A 41 -5.48 -11.44 0.50
C VAL A 41 -5.51 -10.58 -0.75
N SER A 42 -4.35 -10.32 -1.35
CA SER A 42 -4.24 -9.56 -2.60
C SER A 42 -3.26 -10.23 -3.56
N PRO A 43 -3.77 -10.86 -4.64
CA PRO A 43 -2.93 -11.37 -5.71
C PRO A 43 -2.01 -10.28 -6.27
N ASN A 44 -0.77 -10.64 -6.60
CA ASN A 44 0.29 -9.79 -7.17
C ASN A 44 0.94 -8.74 -6.24
N ASN A 45 0.58 -8.68 -4.95
CA ASN A 45 1.16 -7.71 -4.00
C ASN A 45 2.24 -8.28 -3.06
N LEU A 46 2.90 -9.38 -3.47
CA LEU A 46 3.87 -10.08 -2.63
C LEU A 46 5.05 -9.19 -2.17
N LEU A 47 5.49 -8.25 -3.01
CA LEU A 47 6.53 -7.28 -2.65
C LEU A 47 6.14 -6.40 -1.45
N VAL A 48 4.85 -6.03 -1.32
CA VAL A 48 4.35 -5.32 -0.14
C VAL A 48 4.55 -6.17 1.10
N SER A 49 4.22 -7.47 0.98
CA SER A 49 4.35 -8.43 2.08
C SER A 49 5.79 -8.61 2.54
N THR A 50 6.75 -8.71 1.62
CA THR A 50 8.15 -8.96 1.98
C THR A 50 8.81 -7.74 2.62
N ILE A 51 8.58 -6.55 2.06
CA ILE A 51 9.14 -5.29 2.59
C ILE A 51 8.55 -4.99 3.97
N ASN A 52 7.22 -5.03 4.11
CA ASN A 52 6.57 -4.75 5.38
C ASN A 52 6.77 -5.88 6.40
N GLY A 53 6.89 -7.14 5.96
CA GLY A 53 7.25 -8.26 6.83
C GLY A 53 8.64 -8.10 7.43
N THR A 54 9.63 -7.71 6.61
CA THR A 54 10.97 -7.37 7.10
C THR A 54 10.92 -6.17 8.05
N GLY A 55 10.15 -5.13 7.71
CA GLY A 55 9.92 -3.98 8.59
C GLY A 55 9.33 -4.38 9.94
N ALA A 56 8.31 -5.24 9.96
CA ALA A 56 7.71 -5.76 11.18
C ALA A 56 8.72 -6.53 12.04
N ALA A 57 9.61 -7.31 11.44
CA ALA A 57 10.67 -8.01 12.17
C ALA A 57 11.65 -7.04 12.84
N ILE A 58 12.09 -6.01 12.10
CA ILE A 58 12.99 -4.97 12.62
C ILE A 58 12.31 -4.17 13.75
N GLU A 59 11.08 -3.71 13.54
CA GLU A 59 10.31 -2.97 14.55
C GLU A 59 10.04 -3.83 15.79
N SER A 60 9.81 -5.13 15.64
CA SER A 60 9.68 -6.05 16.78
C SER A 60 10.96 -6.11 17.62
N ILE A 61 12.13 -6.09 17.00
CA ILE A 61 13.42 -6.01 17.70
C ILE A 61 13.52 -4.69 18.47
N TYR A 62 13.18 -3.56 17.85
CA TYR A 62 13.20 -2.25 18.52
C TYR A 62 12.25 -2.20 19.72
N VAL A 63 11.02 -2.69 19.57
CA VAL A 63 10.04 -2.78 20.66
C VAL A 63 10.56 -3.68 21.78
N LEU A 64 11.16 -4.83 21.46
CA LEU A 64 11.73 -5.74 22.45
C LEU A 64 12.87 -5.09 23.24
N VAL A 65 13.82 -4.46 22.55
CA VAL A 65 14.91 -3.69 23.17
C VAL A 65 14.33 -2.60 24.07
N PHE A 66 13.33 -1.84 23.61
CA PHE A 66 12.68 -0.82 24.43
C PHE A 66 12.06 -1.42 25.70
N ILE A 67 11.32 -2.52 25.59
CA ILE A 67 10.69 -3.19 26.74
C ILE A 67 11.73 -3.74 27.72
N ILE A 68 12.89 -4.19 27.25
CA ILE A 68 13.98 -4.68 28.13
C ILE A 68 14.63 -3.52 28.91
N PHE A 69 14.93 -2.41 28.25
CA PHE A 69 15.74 -1.33 28.84
C PHE A 69 14.95 -0.15 29.42
N ALA A 70 13.66 0.03 29.08
CA ALA A 70 12.89 1.20 29.53
C ALA A 70 12.58 1.19 31.05
N PRO A 71 12.24 2.32 31.67
CA PRO A 71 11.78 2.36 33.06
C PRO A 71 10.44 1.62 33.25
N LYS A 72 10.20 1.00 34.43
CA LYS A 72 8.97 0.23 34.73
C LYS A 72 7.66 0.95 34.35
N LYS A 73 7.59 2.27 34.56
CA LYS A 73 6.42 3.10 34.23
C LYS A 73 6.15 3.17 32.72
N GLU A 74 7.19 3.33 31.91
CA GLU A 74 7.05 3.40 30.44
C GLU A 74 6.90 2.00 29.84
N LYS A 75 7.56 0.98 30.40
CA LYS A 75 7.37 -0.42 30.03
C LYS A 75 5.90 -0.83 30.06
N GLY A 76 5.18 -0.51 31.16
CA GLY A 76 3.75 -0.85 31.28
C GLY A 76 2.88 -0.21 30.20
N LYS A 77 3.16 1.06 29.86
CA LYS A 77 2.45 1.77 28.79
C LYS A 77 2.68 1.13 27.42
N ILE A 78 3.95 0.84 27.10
CA ILE A 78 4.32 0.23 25.81
C ILE A 78 3.81 -1.21 25.72
N LEU A 79 3.84 -1.97 26.81
CA LEU A 79 3.29 -3.33 26.84
C LEU A 79 1.77 -3.33 26.64
N GLY A 80 1.04 -2.42 27.31
CA GLY A 80 -0.39 -2.24 27.08
C GLY A 80 -0.72 -1.85 25.64
N LEU A 81 0.07 -0.94 25.05
CA LEU A 81 -0.09 -0.56 23.65
C LEU A 81 0.23 -1.71 22.69
N LEU A 82 1.26 -2.51 22.98
CA LEU A 82 1.61 -3.69 22.20
C LEU A 82 0.47 -4.71 22.21
N THR A 83 -0.12 -4.98 23.38
CA THR A 83 -1.30 -5.86 23.50
C THR A 83 -2.45 -5.35 22.65
N PHE A 84 -2.73 -4.04 22.68
CA PHE A 84 -3.75 -3.43 21.83
C PHE A 84 -3.45 -3.64 20.33
N VAL A 85 -2.21 -3.38 19.90
CA VAL A 85 -1.78 -3.59 18.51
C VAL A 85 -1.96 -5.03 18.05
N ILE A 86 -1.50 -5.99 18.86
CA ILE A 86 -1.65 -7.41 18.54
C ILE A 86 -3.14 -7.79 18.49
N ALA A 87 -3.98 -7.26 19.38
CA ALA A 87 -5.42 -7.51 19.36
C ALA A 87 -6.09 -6.95 18.09
N VAL A 88 -5.75 -5.72 17.69
CA VAL A 88 -6.26 -5.11 16.43
C VAL A 88 -5.83 -5.93 15.23
N PHE A 89 -4.54 -6.23 15.10
CA PHE A 89 -4.02 -7.05 14.01
C PHE A 89 -4.70 -8.42 13.95
N SER A 90 -4.79 -9.12 15.09
CA SER A 90 -5.43 -10.44 15.17
C SER A 90 -6.90 -10.38 14.78
N THR A 91 -7.62 -9.33 15.19
CA THR A 91 -9.03 -9.12 14.82
C THR A 91 -9.18 -8.93 13.32
N VAL A 92 -8.35 -8.09 12.71
CA VAL A 92 -8.36 -7.87 11.24
C VAL A 92 -8.05 -9.17 10.51
N ALA A 93 -7.01 -9.89 10.94
CA ALA A 93 -6.62 -11.18 10.35
C ALA A 93 -7.73 -12.23 10.48
N PHE A 94 -8.35 -12.34 11.64
CA PHE A 94 -9.44 -13.27 11.92
C PHE A 94 -10.67 -12.98 11.06
N VAL A 95 -11.16 -11.73 11.05
CA VAL A 95 -12.30 -11.31 10.22
C VAL A 95 -11.99 -11.52 8.73
N SER A 96 -10.78 -11.17 8.31
CA SER A 96 -10.32 -11.36 6.93
C SER A 96 -10.37 -12.82 6.48
N LEU A 97 -9.94 -13.75 7.34
CA LEU A 97 -9.89 -15.18 7.00
C LEU A 97 -11.24 -15.88 7.09
N PHE A 98 -12.02 -15.60 8.14
CA PHE A 98 -13.21 -16.39 8.47
C PHE A 98 -14.51 -15.75 8.00
N ALA A 99 -14.57 -14.43 7.86
CA ALA A 99 -15.81 -13.72 7.50
C ALA A 99 -15.82 -13.19 6.06
N LEU A 100 -14.66 -13.05 5.41
CA LEU A 100 -14.55 -12.38 4.11
C LEU A 100 -13.87 -13.26 3.05
N HIS A 101 -14.34 -13.13 1.81
CA HIS A 101 -13.83 -13.91 0.68
C HIS A 101 -13.47 -13.00 -0.49
N GLY A 102 -12.47 -13.43 -1.28
CA GLY A 102 -12.08 -12.80 -2.55
C GLY A 102 -11.90 -11.29 -2.47
N HIS A 103 -12.71 -10.56 -3.24
CA HIS A 103 -12.60 -9.11 -3.39
C HIS A 103 -12.90 -8.33 -2.09
N SER A 104 -13.93 -8.75 -1.33
CA SER A 104 -14.29 -8.09 -0.06
C SER A 104 -13.18 -8.17 0.98
N ARG A 105 -12.47 -9.32 1.03
CA ARG A 105 -11.28 -9.50 1.88
C ARG A 105 -10.18 -8.51 1.52
N LYS A 106 -9.88 -8.38 0.22
CA LYS A 106 -8.88 -7.45 -0.29
C LYS A 106 -9.21 -5.99 0.08
N LEU A 107 -10.46 -5.56 -0.14
CA LEU A 107 -10.90 -4.20 0.17
C LEU A 107 -10.84 -3.91 1.68
N PHE A 108 -11.33 -4.83 2.51
CA PHE A 108 -11.31 -4.66 3.96
C PHE A 108 -9.87 -4.52 4.51
N CYS A 109 -8.98 -5.44 4.15
CA CYS A 109 -7.59 -5.39 4.59
C CYS A 109 -6.86 -4.17 4.03
N GLY A 110 -7.12 -3.80 2.77
CA GLY A 110 -6.55 -2.61 2.15
C GLY A 110 -6.97 -1.33 2.86
N LEU A 111 -8.27 -1.16 3.14
CA LEU A 111 -8.79 0.00 3.88
C LEU A 111 -8.21 0.08 5.29
N ALA A 112 -8.15 -1.04 6.01
CA ALA A 112 -7.53 -1.09 7.33
C ALA A 112 -6.06 -0.63 7.28
N ALA A 113 -5.26 -1.22 6.38
CA ALA A 113 -3.86 -0.83 6.21
C ALA A 113 -3.71 0.66 5.86
N THR A 114 -4.52 1.18 4.92
CA THR A 114 -4.49 2.59 4.51
C THR A 114 -4.84 3.55 5.64
N ILE A 115 -5.91 3.29 6.40
CA ILE A 115 -6.33 4.15 7.52
C ILE A 115 -5.20 4.26 8.56
N PHE A 116 -4.63 3.12 8.96
CA PHE A 116 -3.55 3.11 9.95
C PHE A 116 -2.26 3.75 9.42
N SER A 117 -1.94 3.59 8.12
CA SER A 117 -0.84 4.32 7.49
C SER A 117 -1.04 5.82 7.56
N ILE A 118 -2.23 6.33 7.22
CA ILE A 118 -2.54 7.77 7.27
C ILE A 118 -2.38 8.31 8.70
N ILE A 119 -2.90 7.60 9.70
CA ILE A 119 -2.76 7.98 11.12
C ILE A 119 -1.27 8.01 11.51
N MET A 120 -0.48 7.02 11.10
CA MET A 120 0.95 6.97 11.38
C MET A 120 1.70 8.17 10.78
N TYR A 121 1.36 8.59 9.57
CA TYR A 121 1.95 9.76 8.91
C TYR A 121 1.62 11.10 9.60
N ALA A 122 0.64 11.15 10.52
CA ALA A 122 0.37 12.37 11.28
C ALA A 122 1.57 12.82 12.14
N SER A 123 2.38 11.87 12.64
CA SER A 123 3.57 12.15 13.45
C SER A 123 4.66 12.92 12.66
N PRO A 124 5.16 12.41 11.52
CA PRO A 124 6.12 13.16 10.72
C PRO A 124 5.53 14.49 10.19
N LEU A 125 4.23 14.55 9.86
CA LEU A 125 3.59 15.82 9.48
C LEU A 125 3.62 16.86 10.63
N SER A 126 3.43 16.42 11.88
CA SER A 126 3.52 17.28 13.06
C SER A 126 4.94 17.83 13.24
N ILE A 127 5.97 16.99 13.05
CA ILE A 127 7.37 17.41 13.10
C ILE A 127 7.71 18.37 11.96
N MET A 128 7.22 18.13 10.74
CA MET A 128 7.40 19.06 9.62
C MET A 128 6.78 20.43 9.90
N ARG A 129 5.57 20.48 10.46
CA ARG A 129 4.94 21.74 10.90
C ARG A 129 5.77 22.44 11.98
N LEU A 130 6.34 21.67 12.91
CA LEU A 130 7.24 22.22 13.92
C LEU A 130 8.50 22.82 13.29
N VAL A 131 9.17 22.13 12.37
CA VAL A 131 10.35 22.62 11.65
C VAL A 131 10.07 23.91 10.89
N ILE A 132 8.91 24.00 10.21
CA ILE A 132 8.50 25.22 9.51
C ILE A 132 8.29 26.39 10.49
N LYS A 133 7.70 26.11 11.65
CA LYS A 133 7.42 27.09 12.70
C LYS A 133 8.68 27.52 13.45
N THR A 134 9.60 26.61 13.72
CA THR A 134 10.84 26.85 14.48
C THR A 134 11.99 27.33 13.59
N LYS A 135 11.85 27.24 12.26
CA LYS A 135 12.88 27.63 11.27
C LYS A 135 14.24 26.97 11.51
N SER A 136 14.27 25.84 12.22
CA SER A 136 15.48 25.08 12.52
C SER A 136 15.34 23.66 11.98
N VAL A 137 16.33 23.23 11.20
CA VAL A 137 16.45 21.89 10.60
C VAL A 137 17.15 20.89 11.53
N GLU A 138 17.42 21.27 12.78
CA GLU A 138 18.15 20.46 13.77
C GLU A 138 17.46 19.12 14.09
N PHE A 139 16.16 18.99 13.77
CA PHE A 139 15.37 17.75 13.92
C PHE A 139 14.91 17.13 12.59
N MET A 140 15.45 17.56 11.45
CA MET A 140 14.95 17.14 10.14
C MET A 140 15.75 15.95 9.61
N PRO A 141 15.14 14.76 9.43
CA PRO A 141 15.86 13.62 8.90
C PRO A 141 15.84 13.72 7.36
N PHE A 142 16.70 14.57 6.80
CA PHE A 142 16.89 14.71 5.35
C PHE A 142 17.05 13.34 4.67
N PHE A 143 17.81 12.44 5.31
CA PHE A 143 17.99 11.06 4.86
C PHE A 143 16.70 10.25 4.82
N LEU A 144 15.79 10.38 5.79
CA LEU A 144 14.48 9.68 5.77
C LEU A 144 13.64 10.12 4.57
N SER A 145 13.62 11.43 4.27
CA SER A 145 12.89 11.94 3.11
C SER A 145 13.51 11.48 1.80
N LEU A 146 14.84 11.39 1.72
CA LEU A 146 15.57 10.86 0.56
C LEU A 146 15.29 9.37 0.36
N PHE A 147 15.35 8.55 1.42
CA PHE A 147 15.06 7.11 1.34
C PHE A 147 13.60 6.82 1.01
N VAL A 148 12.64 7.58 1.56
CA VAL A 148 11.21 7.46 1.20
C VAL A 148 10.98 7.90 -0.26
N PHE A 149 11.65 8.95 -0.72
CA PHE A 149 11.60 9.38 -2.11
C PHE A 149 12.16 8.30 -3.05
N SER A 150 13.33 7.76 -2.75
CA SER A 150 13.95 6.68 -3.52
C SER A 150 13.08 5.40 -3.51
N CYS A 151 12.53 5.02 -2.36
CA CYS A 151 11.61 3.89 -2.25
C CYS A 151 10.33 4.11 -3.08
N GLY A 152 9.76 5.32 -3.04
CA GLY A 152 8.61 5.70 -3.86
C GLY A 152 8.91 5.65 -5.35
N THR A 153 10.09 6.13 -5.79
CA THR A 153 10.53 6.02 -7.19
C THR A 153 10.72 4.57 -7.61
N SER A 154 11.28 3.70 -6.76
CA SER A 154 11.40 2.28 -7.06
C SER A 154 10.03 1.62 -7.20
N TRP A 155 9.08 1.92 -6.32
CA TRP A 155 7.70 1.43 -6.43
C TRP A 155 7.02 1.89 -7.72
N PHE A 156 7.18 3.16 -8.09
CA PHE A 156 6.66 3.72 -9.34
C PHE A 156 7.26 3.05 -10.58
N LEU A 157 8.57 2.75 -10.56
CA LEU A 157 9.27 2.08 -11.65
C LEU A 157 8.92 0.58 -11.74
N THR A 158 8.67 -0.09 -10.61
CA THR A 158 8.21 -1.48 -10.58
C THR A 158 6.72 -1.63 -10.88
N GLY A 159 5.94 -0.54 -10.83
CA GLY A 159 4.53 -0.46 -11.17
C GLY A 159 4.29 -0.57 -12.66
N GLU A 160 4.80 -1.64 -13.27
CA GLU A 160 4.66 -2.02 -14.67
C GLU A 160 5.05 -0.91 -15.66
N PRO A 161 6.20 -1.02 -16.36
CA PRO A 161 6.63 -0.02 -17.35
C PRO A 161 5.60 0.23 -18.47
N SER A 162 4.57 -0.63 -18.59
CA SER A 162 3.36 -0.42 -19.40
C SER A 162 2.53 0.79 -18.95
N ASN A 163 2.37 1.06 -17.66
CA ASN A 163 1.61 2.22 -17.16
C ASN A 163 2.31 3.54 -17.49
N MET A 164 3.65 3.56 -17.46
CA MET A 164 4.43 4.71 -17.89
C MET A 164 4.32 4.93 -19.40
N LYS A 165 4.30 3.86 -20.21
CA LYS A 165 4.02 3.95 -21.65
C LYS A 165 2.60 4.46 -21.93
N VAL A 166 1.60 4.03 -21.17
CA VAL A 166 0.21 4.53 -21.26
C VAL A 166 0.13 6.01 -20.89
N LEU A 167 0.83 6.45 -19.84
CA LEU A 167 0.86 7.87 -19.47
C LEU A 167 1.64 8.71 -20.49
N ILE A 168 2.70 8.19 -21.09
CA ILE A 168 3.43 8.84 -22.19
C ILE A 168 2.55 8.92 -23.44
N LEU A 169 1.87 7.84 -23.84
CA LEU A 169 0.88 7.84 -24.93
C LEU A 169 -0.28 8.81 -24.65
N TYR A 170 -0.82 8.79 -23.44
CA TYR A 170 -1.88 9.70 -23.01
C TYR A 170 -1.38 11.14 -23.01
N ALA A 171 -0.16 11.43 -22.56
CA ALA A 171 0.41 12.78 -22.59
C ALA A 171 0.66 13.27 -24.02
N ILE A 172 1.12 12.39 -24.92
CA ILE A 172 1.28 12.68 -26.36
C ILE A 172 -0.08 12.92 -27.03
N TYR A 173 -1.10 12.13 -26.68
CA TYR A 173 -2.41 12.19 -27.34
C TYR A 173 -3.36 13.24 -26.72
N ARG A 174 -3.20 13.59 -25.44
CA ARG A 174 -4.00 14.59 -24.72
C ARG A 174 -3.89 15.99 -25.32
N ASN A 175 -2.73 16.33 -25.88
CA ASN A 175 -2.52 17.64 -26.51
C ASN A 175 -2.79 17.64 -28.01
N ASN A 176 -3.07 16.46 -28.59
CA ASN A 176 -3.52 16.33 -29.96
C ASN A 176 -5.06 16.29 -29.96
N HIS A 177 -5.68 17.46 -29.96
CA HIS A 177 -7.04 17.64 -30.50
C HIS A 177 -7.02 17.51 -32.03
N GLY A 178 -6.46 16.41 -32.53
CA GLY A 178 -6.51 16.04 -33.94
C GLY A 178 -7.76 15.21 -34.18
N GLU A 179 -8.69 15.74 -34.96
CA GLU A 179 -9.90 15.06 -35.38
C GLU A 179 -9.64 13.59 -35.82
N PRO A 180 -10.60 12.68 -35.60
CA PRO A 180 -10.45 11.30 -36.03
C PRO A 180 -10.23 11.25 -37.54
N LYS A 181 -9.04 10.80 -37.97
CA LYS A 181 -8.80 10.46 -39.38
C LYS A 181 -9.78 9.36 -39.77
N LYS A 182 -10.79 9.72 -40.58
CA LYS A 182 -11.63 8.77 -41.31
C LYS A 182 -10.71 7.79 -42.03
N ALA A 183 -10.89 6.50 -41.74
CA ALA A 183 -10.31 5.44 -42.55
C ALA A 183 -10.74 5.68 -44.00
N SER A 184 -9.75 5.82 -44.89
CA SER A 184 -10.00 6.00 -46.32
C SER A 184 -10.67 4.74 -46.85
N SER A 185 -11.95 4.89 -47.18
CA SER A 185 -12.67 3.96 -48.05
C SER A 185 -11.97 3.95 -49.40
N ASN A 186 -11.40 2.80 -49.79
CA ASN A 186 -11.12 2.52 -51.19
C ASN A 186 -12.04 1.36 -51.59
N ASN A 187 -13.15 1.73 -52.24
CA ASN A 187 -14.10 0.81 -52.85
C ASN A 187 -13.43 0.07 -54.02
N GLY A 188 -13.26 -1.24 -53.88
CA GLY A 188 -13.30 -2.20 -54.98
C GLY A 188 -14.42 -3.17 -54.67
N GLY A 189 -15.61 -2.92 -55.20
CA GLY A 189 -16.82 -3.66 -54.86
C GLY A 189 -16.80 -5.10 -55.39
N ILE A 190 -17.19 -6.04 -54.53
CA ILE A 190 -18.10 -7.13 -54.91
C ILE A 190 -19.14 -7.23 -53.81
N SER A 191 -20.39 -7.12 -54.25
CA SER A 191 -21.62 -7.11 -53.47
C SER A 191 -21.83 -8.45 -52.76
N LEU A 192 -22.17 -8.39 -51.47
CA LEU A 192 -23.13 -9.23 -50.74
C LEU A 192 -23.31 -10.68 -51.26
N GLU A 193 -22.49 -11.61 -50.78
CA GLU A 193 -22.81 -13.04 -50.77
C GLU A 193 -22.91 -13.51 -49.31
N MET A 194 -24.00 -13.15 -48.64
CA MET A 194 -24.35 -13.71 -47.33
C MET A 194 -25.88 -13.72 -47.22
N GLY A 195 -26.48 -14.73 -47.85
CA GLY A 195 -27.93 -14.89 -47.90
C GLY A 195 -28.45 -16.14 -48.64
N GLU A 196 -27.60 -16.95 -49.28
CA GLU A 196 -28.06 -18.12 -50.07
C GLU A 196 -27.44 -19.46 -49.67
N LYS A 197 -26.61 -19.52 -48.62
CA LYS A 197 -25.94 -20.76 -48.20
C LYS A 197 -26.66 -21.56 -47.11
N GLU A 198 -27.77 -21.08 -46.57
CA GLU A 198 -28.59 -21.85 -45.61
C GLU A 198 -29.85 -22.48 -46.24
N GLU A 199 -30.36 -21.98 -47.37
CA GLU A 199 -31.50 -22.61 -48.06
C GLU A 199 -31.11 -23.68 -49.09
N GLN A 200 -29.92 -23.61 -49.71
CA GLN A 200 -29.49 -24.65 -50.66
C GLN A 200 -29.05 -25.97 -50.00
N ASN A 201 -28.57 -25.94 -48.75
CA ASN A 201 -28.20 -27.14 -48.00
C ASN A 201 -29.40 -27.91 -47.42
N GLN A 202 -30.59 -27.29 -47.32
CA GLN A 202 -31.83 -28.01 -46.97
C GLN A 202 -32.51 -28.61 -48.21
N ASN A 203 -32.43 -27.96 -49.38
CA ASN A 203 -33.03 -28.47 -50.61
C ASN A 203 -32.22 -29.58 -51.31
N GLN A 204 -30.90 -29.67 -51.11
CA GLN A 204 -30.12 -30.81 -51.64
C GLN A 204 -30.30 -32.11 -50.85
N ASN A 205 -30.67 -32.06 -49.56
CA ASN A 205 -30.89 -33.26 -48.74
C ASN A 205 -32.32 -33.84 -48.84
N GLN A 206 -33.28 -33.12 -49.41
CA GLN A 206 -34.64 -33.67 -49.66
C GLN A 206 -34.79 -34.35 -51.03
N ASN A 207 -33.92 -34.07 -52.01
CA ASN A 207 -34.02 -34.63 -53.36
C ASN A 207 -33.19 -35.90 -53.61
N GLN A 208 -32.60 -36.50 -52.58
CA GLN A 208 -31.83 -37.76 -52.71
C GLN A 208 -32.52 -38.99 -52.08
N ASN A 209 -33.77 -38.87 -51.61
CA ASN A 209 -34.56 -39.97 -51.02
C ASN A 209 -35.97 -40.14 -51.63
N GLY A 210 -36.16 -39.79 -52.90
CA GLY A 210 -37.47 -39.88 -53.56
C GLY A 210 -37.40 -40.31 -55.01
N ILE A 211 -37.35 -41.64 -55.22
CA ILE A 211 -37.75 -42.42 -56.41
C ILE A 211 -37.01 -42.14 -57.72
#